data_AF-A0A7Y1YWX3-F1
#
_entry.id   AF-A0A7Y1YWX3-F1
#
_cell.length_a   1.000
_cell.length_b   1.000
_cell.length_c   1.000
_cell.angle_alpha   90.00
_cell.angle_beta   90.00
_cell.angle_gamma   90.00
#
_symmetry.space_group_name_H-M   'P 1'
#
loop_
_entity.id
_entity.type
_entity.pdbx_description
1 polymer ?
#
loop_
_entity_poly.entity_id
_entity_poly.type
_entity_poly.pdbx_seq_one_letter_code
_entity_poly.pdbx_strand_id
1 'polypeptide(L)'
;MTDHSQTRPMQVVVASHNPVKIAAVRAAFAMQFADQGIEIDAVSVPSGVSDQPMSDAETRQGARNRVANARQCKPGADFWVGLEGGLEELGGQLMASAWMAVGDRSGRISEARTPTLPLPPEVQALVRDGLELGEANDRVFATVNSKQGGG
;
A
#
# COMPACT_ATOMS: atom_id res chain seq x y z
N MET A 1 43.31 -0.39 -12.65
CA MET A 1 42.06 -1.04 -13.09
C MET A 1 41.26 -1.36 -11.84
N THR A 2 40.38 -0.44 -11.44
CA THR A 2 39.48 -0.66 -10.32
C THR A 2 38.39 -1.61 -10.78
N ASP A 3 38.29 -2.75 -10.09
CA ASP A 3 37.24 -3.75 -10.24
C ASP A 3 35.88 -3.07 -9.97
N HIS A 4 35.13 -2.79 -11.03
CA HIS A 4 33.73 -2.40 -10.94
C HIS A 4 32.92 -3.68 -10.75
N SER A 5 33.01 -4.28 -9.55
CA SER A 5 32.07 -5.33 -9.15
C SER A 5 30.68 -4.69 -9.17
N GLN A 6 29.92 -4.90 -10.24
CA GLN A 6 28.57 -4.38 -10.35
C GLN A 6 27.76 -4.95 -9.18
N THR A 7 27.44 -4.10 -8.22
CA THR A 7 26.55 -4.48 -7.11
C THR A 7 25.22 -4.86 -7.71
N ARG A 8 24.77 -6.10 -7.49
CA ARG A 8 23.45 -6.53 -7.97
C ARG A 8 22.38 -5.54 -7.50
N PRO A 9 21.36 -5.27 -8.33
CA PRO A 9 20.28 -4.39 -7.92
C PRO A 9 19.56 -4.94 -6.68
N MET A 10 19.13 -4.03 -5.81
CA MET A 10 18.30 -4.30 -4.66
C MET A 10 16.95 -4.83 -5.13
N GLN A 11 16.57 -6.00 -4.64
CA GLN A 11 15.31 -6.65 -4.97
C GLN A 11 14.23 -6.24 -3.98
N VAL A 12 13.21 -5.51 -4.44
CA VAL A 12 12.09 -5.06 -3.62
C VAL A 12 10.82 -5.73 -4.13
N VAL A 13 10.15 -6.50 -3.29
CA VAL A 13 8.89 -7.16 -3.65
C VAL A 13 7.72 -6.34 -3.12
N VAL A 14 6.83 -5.90 -3.99
CA VAL A 14 5.59 -5.21 -3.63
C VAL A 14 4.43 -6.21 -3.65
N ALA A 15 3.74 -6.33 -2.53
CA ALA A 15 2.59 -7.23 -2.36
C ALA A 15 1.30 -6.67 -2.99
N SER A 16 1.41 -6.09 -4.20
CA SER A 16 0.31 -5.54 -4.97
C SER A 16 0.72 -5.34 -6.44
N HIS A 17 -0.21 -5.57 -7.35
CA HIS A 17 -0.09 -5.20 -8.77
C HIS A 17 -0.65 -3.81 -9.09
N ASN A 18 -1.12 -3.06 -8.09
CA ASN A 18 -1.65 -1.71 -8.32
C ASN A 18 -0.49 -0.78 -8.74
N PRO A 19 -0.56 -0.15 -9.94
CA PRO A 19 0.53 0.67 -10.46
C PRO A 19 0.84 1.89 -9.57
N VAL A 20 -0.15 2.45 -8.88
CA VAL A 20 0.03 3.57 -7.94
C VAL A 20 0.86 3.11 -6.72
N LYS A 21 0.55 1.94 -6.16
CA LYS A 21 1.30 1.36 -5.04
C LYS A 21 2.75 1.05 -5.44
N ILE A 22 2.94 0.46 -6.61
CA ILE A 22 4.28 0.16 -7.15
C ILE A 22 5.09 1.45 -7.37
N ALA A 23 4.47 2.48 -7.95
CA ALA A 23 5.13 3.76 -8.18
C ALA A 23 5.51 4.46 -6.85
N ALA A 24 4.64 4.42 -5.84
CA ALA A 24 4.93 4.97 -4.52
C ALA A 24 6.13 4.28 -3.86
N VAL A 25 6.19 2.94 -3.91
CA VAL A 25 7.34 2.18 -3.41
C VAL A 25 8.61 2.52 -4.19
N ARG A 26 8.53 2.59 -5.52
CA ARG A 26 9.67 2.96 -6.36
C ARG A 26 10.25 4.31 -5.99
N ALA A 27 9.39 5.32 -5.83
CA ALA A 27 9.81 6.66 -5.47
C ALA A 27 10.46 6.68 -4.07
N ALA A 28 9.82 6.05 -3.08
CA ALA A 28 10.34 5.98 -1.72
C ALA A 28 11.72 5.29 -1.64
N PHE A 29 11.89 4.16 -2.31
CA PHE A 29 13.17 3.44 -2.34
C PHE A 29 14.24 4.21 -3.12
N ALA A 30 13.90 4.84 -4.24
CA ALA A 30 14.85 5.66 -5.00
C ALA A 30 15.33 6.88 -4.22
N MET A 31 14.47 7.48 -3.38
CA MET A 31 14.86 8.57 -2.49
C MET A 31 15.80 8.12 -1.37
N GLN A 32 15.57 6.93 -0.80
CA GLN A 32 16.36 6.42 0.32
C GLN A 32 17.69 5.78 -0.11
N PHE A 33 17.73 5.17 -1.29
CA PHE A 33 18.86 4.40 -1.83
C PHE A 33 19.31 4.95 -3.19
N ALA A 34 19.59 6.25 -3.25
CA ALA A 34 19.84 6.97 -4.50
C ALA A 34 20.98 6.39 -5.38
N ASP A 35 21.99 5.79 -4.76
CA ASP A 35 23.17 5.24 -5.47
C ASP A 35 23.07 3.73 -5.77
N GLN A 36 21.92 3.09 -5.50
CA GLN A 36 21.73 1.67 -5.70
C GLN A 36 20.69 1.38 -6.80
N GLY A 37 21.01 0.47 -7.72
CA GLY A 37 20.01 -0.04 -8.66
C GLY A 37 18.87 -0.72 -7.91
N ILE A 38 17.61 -0.41 -8.24
CA ILE A 38 16.42 -0.97 -7.60
C ILE A 38 15.60 -1.74 -8.65
N GLU A 39 15.37 -3.01 -8.39
CA GLU A 39 14.44 -3.84 -9.16
C GLU A 39 13.21 -4.15 -8.30
N ILE A 40 12.04 -3.88 -8.88
CA ILE A 40 10.76 -4.11 -8.21
C ILE A 40 10.06 -5.28 -8.87
N ASP A 41 9.72 -6.28 -8.07
CA ASP A 41 8.84 -7.38 -8.43
C ASP A 41 7.48 -7.20 -7.75
N ALA A 42 6.39 -7.46 -8.47
CA ALA A 42 5.03 -7.33 -7.94
C ALA A 42 4.42 -8.72 -7.77
N VAL A 43 3.79 -8.97 -6.62
CA VAL A 43 3.15 -10.25 -6.33
C VAL A 43 1.74 -10.06 -5.80
N SER A 44 0.86 -10.99 -6.16
CA SER A 44 -0.48 -11.11 -5.58
C SER A 44 -0.42 -12.10 -4.42
N VAL A 45 -0.62 -11.60 -3.21
CA VAL A 45 -0.67 -12.40 -1.98
C VAL A 45 -1.86 -11.95 -1.13
N PRO A 46 -2.53 -12.86 -0.40
CA PRO A 46 -3.70 -12.51 0.41
C PRO A 46 -3.30 -11.59 1.58
N SER A 47 -4.18 -10.65 1.92
CA SER A 47 -4.08 -9.84 3.15
C SER A 47 -4.57 -10.61 4.38
N GLY A 48 -5.41 -11.63 4.21
CA GLY A 48 -5.99 -12.39 5.32
C GLY A 48 -6.95 -11.58 6.19
N VAL A 49 -7.45 -10.44 5.69
CA VAL A 49 -8.48 -9.58 6.29
C VAL A 49 -9.53 -9.24 5.22
N SER A 50 -10.56 -8.47 5.57
CA SER A 50 -11.55 -7.97 4.60
C SER A 50 -10.89 -7.23 3.42
N ASP A 51 -11.52 -7.30 2.24
CA ASP A 51 -11.11 -6.51 1.06
C ASP A 51 -11.23 -5.00 1.33
N GLN A 52 -12.16 -4.62 2.20
CA GLN A 52 -12.28 -3.28 2.78
C GLN A 52 -12.16 -3.37 4.31
N PRO A 53 -10.94 -3.23 4.87
CA PRO A 53 -10.74 -3.18 6.31
C PRO A 53 -11.47 -2.00 6.95
N MET A 54 -12.21 -2.24 8.03
CA MET A 54 -13.04 -1.23 8.70
C MET A 54 -12.51 -0.81 10.08
N SER A 55 -11.25 -1.15 10.37
CA SER A 55 -10.53 -0.64 11.54
C SER A 55 -9.05 -0.45 11.28
N ASP A 56 -8.41 0.43 12.04
CA ASP A 56 -6.96 0.64 12.02
C ASP A 56 -6.19 -0.67 12.26
N ALA A 57 -6.61 -1.46 13.25
CA ALA A 57 -5.99 -2.72 13.61
C ALA A 57 -6.07 -3.76 12.47
N GLU A 58 -7.23 -3.89 11.83
CA GLU A 58 -7.42 -4.79 10.70
C GLU A 58 -6.59 -4.35 9.48
N THR A 59 -6.58 -3.04 9.18
CA THR A 59 -5.79 -2.47 8.09
C THR A 59 -4.30 -2.74 8.27
N ARG A 60 -3.80 -2.49 9.49
CA ARG A 60 -2.41 -2.78 9.89
C ARG A 60 -2.08 -4.26 9.78
N GLN A 61 -2.99 -5.13 10.21
CA GLN A 61 -2.83 -6.58 10.11
C GLN A 61 -2.76 -7.04 8.65
N GLY A 62 -3.61 -6.49 7.78
CA GLY A 62 -3.57 -6.75 6.33
C GLY A 62 -2.22 -6.40 5.71
N ALA A 63 -1.68 -5.22 6.03
CA ALA A 63 -0.35 -4.80 5.56
C ALA A 63 0.76 -5.76 6.02
N ARG A 64 0.76 -6.17 7.30
CA ARG A 64 1.73 -7.13 7.85
C ARG A 64 1.62 -8.52 7.20
N ASN A 65 0.40 -9.01 7.03
CA ASN A 65 0.13 -10.31 6.39
C ASN A 65 0.64 -10.32 4.95
N ARG A 66 0.43 -9.23 4.21
CA ARG A 66 0.97 -9.08 2.85
C ARG A 66 2.49 -9.17 2.81
N VAL A 67 3.19 -8.52 3.74
CA VAL A 67 4.66 -8.63 3.85
C VAL A 67 5.08 -10.08 4.14
N ALA A 68 4.44 -10.73 5.10
CA ALA A 68 4.77 -12.12 5.46
C ALA A 68 4.55 -13.09 4.29
N ASN A 69 3.41 -12.97 3.60
CA ASN A 69 3.06 -13.83 2.47
C ASN A 69 3.93 -13.54 1.24
N ALA A 70 4.27 -12.28 0.98
CA ALA A 70 5.21 -11.91 -0.07
C ALA A 70 6.61 -12.48 0.20
N ARG A 71 7.04 -12.50 1.47
CA ARG A 71 8.30 -13.13 1.88
C ARG A 71 8.32 -14.62 1.65
N GLN A 72 7.22 -15.31 1.94
CA GLN A 72 7.09 -16.73 1.64
C GLN A 72 7.12 -17.00 0.13
N CYS A 73 6.47 -16.14 -0.68
CA CYS A 73 6.43 -16.26 -2.13
C CYS A 73 7.80 -15.97 -2.80
N LYS A 74 8.54 -14.97 -2.29
CA LYS A 74 9.81 -14.49 -2.86
C LYS A 74 10.89 -14.37 -1.78
N PRO A 75 11.38 -15.48 -1.19
CA PRO A 75 12.27 -15.46 -0.02
C PRO A 75 13.66 -14.85 -0.29
N GLY A 76 14.07 -14.73 -1.56
CA GLY A 76 15.37 -14.20 -1.96
C GLY A 76 15.47 -12.66 -2.04
N ALA A 77 14.37 -11.93 -1.88
CA ALA A 77 14.38 -10.47 -1.99
C ALA A 77 15.17 -9.79 -0.86
N ASP A 78 15.49 -8.51 -1.05
CA ASP A 78 16.11 -7.67 -0.03
C ASP A 78 15.05 -7.03 0.88
N PHE A 79 13.91 -6.65 0.30
CA PHE A 79 12.75 -6.07 1.01
C PHE A 79 11.42 -6.61 0.50
N TRP A 80 10.41 -6.62 1.38
CA TRP A 80 9.01 -6.92 1.06
C TRP A 80 8.11 -5.80 1.57
N VAL A 81 7.22 -5.29 0.73
CA VAL A 81 6.41 -4.11 1.03
C VAL A 81 4.93 -4.44 0.90
N GLY A 82 4.18 -4.21 1.98
CA GLY A 82 2.72 -4.23 2.00
C GLY A 82 2.17 -2.82 2.19
N LEU A 83 1.18 -2.43 1.38
CA LEU A 83 0.44 -1.18 1.54
C LEU A 83 -1.04 -1.50 1.56
N GLU A 84 -1.70 -1.26 2.68
CA GLU A 84 -3.12 -1.54 2.88
C GLU A 84 -3.87 -0.27 3.23
N GLY A 85 -4.88 0.07 2.42
CA GLY A 85 -5.82 1.13 2.74
C GLY A 85 -6.97 0.55 3.57
N GLY A 86 -7.54 1.36 4.43
CA GLY A 86 -8.69 0.97 5.23
C GLY A 86 -9.42 2.17 5.78
N LEU A 87 -10.57 1.88 6.38
CA LEU A 87 -11.49 2.84 6.92
C LEU A 87 -11.58 2.69 8.43
N GLU A 88 -11.86 3.78 9.12
CA GLU A 88 -12.22 3.76 10.53
C GLU A 88 -13.33 4.77 10.80
N GLU A 89 -14.25 4.45 11.71
CA GLU A 89 -15.25 5.41 12.17
C GLU A 89 -14.74 6.11 13.42
N LEU A 90 -14.57 7.43 13.34
CA LEU A 90 -14.13 8.29 14.44
C LEU A 90 -15.15 9.41 14.65
N GLY A 91 -15.83 9.39 15.79
CA GLY A 91 -16.84 10.42 16.12
C GLY A 91 -18.02 10.46 15.14
N GLY A 92 -18.39 9.32 14.54
CA GLY A 92 -19.48 9.23 13.56
C GLY A 92 -19.08 9.67 12.14
N GLN A 93 -17.80 9.95 11.91
CA GLN A 93 -17.26 10.27 10.60
C GLN A 93 -16.37 9.13 10.11
N LEU A 94 -16.60 8.71 8.87
CA LEU A 94 -15.76 7.70 8.22
C LEU A 94 -14.48 8.36 7.72
N MET A 95 -13.37 7.77 8.11
CA MET A 95 -12.02 8.27 7.87
C MET A 95 -11.23 7.23 7.07
N ALA A 96 -10.48 7.66 6.06
CA ALA A 96 -9.58 6.82 5.31
C ALA A 96 -8.14 6.98 5.79
N SER A 97 -7.41 5.87 5.88
CA SER A 97 -5.96 5.86 6.12
C SER A 97 -5.33 4.64 5.47
N ALA A 98 -4.01 4.59 5.39
CA ALA A 98 -3.29 3.42 4.93
C ALA A 98 -2.13 3.07 5.87
N TRP A 99 -1.86 1.77 5.97
CA TRP A 99 -0.69 1.22 6.63
C TRP A 99 0.32 0.72 5.60
N MET A 100 1.57 1.11 5.81
CA MET A 100 2.73 0.60 5.12
C MET A 100 3.47 -0.33 6.07
N ALA A 101 3.80 -1.52 5.61
CA ALA A 101 4.68 -2.46 6.30
C ALA A 101 5.84 -2.81 5.37
N VAL A 102 7.06 -2.76 5.89
CA VAL A 102 8.29 -3.08 5.16
C VAL A 102 9.07 -4.13 5.95
N GLY A 103 9.21 -5.32 5.38
CA GLY A 103 10.04 -6.39 5.91
C GLY A 103 11.45 -6.37 5.31
N ASP A 104 12.46 -6.64 6.12
CA ASP A 104 13.86 -6.82 5.67
C ASP A 104 14.35 -8.26 5.85
N ARG A 105 15.56 -8.55 5.34
CA ARG A 105 16.18 -9.89 5.43
C ARG A 105 16.43 -10.38 6.85
N SER A 106 16.64 -9.47 7.81
CA SER A 106 16.81 -9.83 9.23
C SER A 106 15.49 -10.31 9.86
N GLY A 107 14.37 -10.11 9.16
CA GLY A 107 13.04 -10.46 9.63
C GLY A 107 12.37 -9.39 10.47
N ARG A 108 12.96 -8.20 10.57
CA ARG A 108 12.26 -7.03 11.12
C ARG A 108 11.18 -6.58 10.15
N ILE A 109 10.08 -6.10 10.72
CA ILE A 109 9.00 -5.41 9.99
C ILE A 109 8.86 -4.03 10.60
N SER A 110 9.10 -3.00 9.79
CA SER A 110 8.87 -1.60 10.12
C SER A 110 7.55 -1.15 9.54
N GLU A 111 6.82 -0.33 10.29
CA GLU A 111 5.45 0.06 9.94
C GLU A 111 5.24 1.56 10.09
N ALA A 112 4.44 2.11 9.21
CA ALA A 112 4.02 3.50 9.27
C ALA A 112 2.57 3.62 8.82
N ARG A 113 1.85 4.59 9.37
CA ARG A 113 0.49 4.95 8.98
C ARG A 113 0.50 6.29 8.25
N THR A 114 -0.30 6.44 7.22
CA THR A 114 -0.54 7.75 6.61
C THR A 114 -1.29 8.67 7.58
N PRO A 115 -1.30 9.99 7.32
CA PRO A 115 -2.34 10.85 7.87
C PRO A 115 -3.74 10.30 7.58
N THR A 116 -4.67 10.62 8.46
CA THR A 116 -6.07 10.24 8.34
C THR A 116 -6.83 11.31 7.55
N LEU A 117 -7.64 10.87 6.57
CA LEU A 117 -8.45 11.74 5.73
C LEU A 117 -9.95 11.54 6.02
N PRO A 118 -10.69 12.56 6.47
CA PRO A 118 -12.14 12.50 6.52
C PRO A 118 -12.76 12.36 5.14
N LEU A 119 -13.66 11.40 4.98
CA LEU A 119 -14.38 11.22 3.71
C LEU A 119 -15.51 12.25 3.55
N PRO A 120 -15.80 12.72 2.33
CA PRO A 120 -16.98 13.56 2.07
C PRO A 120 -18.28 12.85 2.45
N PRO A 121 -19.32 13.55 2.96
CA PRO A 121 -20.58 12.93 3.39
C PRO A 121 -21.23 12.01 2.34
N GLU A 122 -21.15 12.37 1.05
CA GLU A 122 -21.69 11.57 -0.05
C GLU A 122 -20.98 10.22 -0.21
N VAL A 123 -19.65 10.21 -0.11
CA VAL A 123 -18.84 8.98 -0.13
C VAL A 123 -19.16 8.14 1.11
N GLN A 124 -19.28 8.76 2.29
CA GLN A 124 -19.63 8.05 3.52
C GLN A 124 -20.98 7.33 3.43
N ALA A 125 -21.99 7.99 2.85
CA ALA A 125 -23.31 7.39 2.67
C ALA A 125 -23.25 6.14 1.78
N LEU A 126 -22.58 6.24 0.63
CA LEU A 126 -22.41 5.12 -0.29
C LEU A 126 -21.67 3.94 0.35
N VAL A 127 -20.60 4.22 1.10
CA VAL A 127 -19.84 3.17 1.79
C VAL A 127 -20.67 2.51 2.89
N ARG A 128 -21.47 3.28 3.65
CA ARG A 128 -22.38 2.74 4.66
C ARG A 128 -23.50 1.87 4.04
N ASP A 129 -23.89 2.16 2.81
CA ASP A 129 -24.83 1.33 2.04
C ASP A 129 -24.18 0.07 1.44
N GLY A 130 -22.90 -0.18 1.75
CA GLY A 130 -22.18 -1.40 1.38
C GLY A 130 -21.35 -1.28 0.10
N LEU A 131 -21.22 -0.08 -0.48
CA LEU A 131 -20.36 0.14 -1.64
C LEU A 131 -18.88 0.19 -1.22
N GLU A 132 -17.99 -0.34 -2.04
CA GLU A 132 -16.56 -0.19 -1.78
C GLU A 132 -16.11 1.27 -1.94
N LEU A 133 -15.09 1.69 -1.17
CA LEU A 133 -14.59 3.07 -1.20
C LEU A 133 -14.16 3.50 -2.61
N GLY A 134 -13.48 2.62 -3.35
CA GLY A 134 -13.03 2.94 -4.72
C GLY A 134 -14.21 3.26 -5.63
N GLU A 135 -15.25 2.42 -5.60
CA GLU A 135 -16.48 2.62 -6.37
C GLU A 135 -17.27 3.84 -5.90
N ALA A 136 -17.29 4.12 -4.59
CA ALA A 136 -17.92 5.30 -4.02
C ALA A 136 -17.21 6.59 -4.46
N ASN A 137 -15.88 6.60 -4.44
CA ASN A 137 -15.07 7.69 -4.95
C ASN A 137 -15.31 7.89 -6.45
N ASP A 138 -15.28 6.83 -7.25
CA ASP A 138 -15.55 6.92 -8.69
C ASP A 138 -16.95 7.50 -8.93
N ARG A 139 -17.98 7.07 -8.20
CA ARG A 139 -19.34 7.58 -8.36
C ARG A 139 -19.47 9.06 -8.02
N VAL A 140 -18.84 9.53 -6.95
CA VAL A 140 -18.92 10.93 -6.49
C VAL A 140 -17.99 11.84 -7.30
N PHE A 141 -16.77 11.39 -7.62
CA PHE A 141 -15.79 12.23 -8.30
C PHE A 141 -15.84 12.14 -9.82
N ALA A 142 -16.30 11.02 -10.42
CA ALA A 142 -16.58 10.99 -11.85
C ALA A 142 -17.81 11.84 -12.22
N THR A 143 -18.75 12.04 -11.29
CA THR A 143 -19.83 13.02 -11.48
C THR A 143 -19.35 14.46 -11.31
N VAL A 144 -18.29 14.70 -10.54
CA VAL A 144 -17.74 16.04 -10.29
C VAL A 144 -16.64 16.47 -11.29
N ASN A 145 -15.96 15.57 -12.00
CA ASN A 145 -14.87 15.95 -12.92
C ASN A 145 -14.61 14.91 -14.04
N SER A 146 -15.41 14.92 -15.10
CA SER A 146 -15.20 14.06 -16.29
C SER A 146 -13.91 14.35 -17.10
N LYS A 147 -12.94 15.17 -16.64
CA LYS A 147 -11.70 15.49 -17.39
C LYS A 147 -10.39 15.76 -16.63
N GLN A 148 -10.25 15.61 -15.31
CA GLN A 148 -8.95 15.81 -14.67
C GLN A 148 -8.77 14.83 -13.50
N GLY A 149 -7.82 13.90 -13.65
CA GLY A 149 -7.57 12.81 -12.70
C GLY A 149 -6.79 13.26 -11.46
N GLY A 150 -7.23 12.74 -10.32
CA GLY A 150 -6.52 12.83 -9.04
C GLY A 150 -7.48 12.59 -7.87
N GLY A 151 -7.38 11.42 -7.25
CA GLY A 151 -8.15 11.01 -6.07
C GLY A 151 -8.27 9.49 -5.98
#